data_AF-A0A9K3KN87-F1
#
_entry.id   AF-A0A9K3KN87-F1
#
_cell.length_a   1.000
_cell.length_b   1.000
_cell.length_c   1.000
_cell.angle_alpha   90.00
_cell.angle_beta   90.00
_cell.angle_gamma   90.00
#
_symmetry.space_group_name_H-M   'P 1'
#
loop_
_entity.id
_entity.type
_entity.pdbx_description
1 polymer ?
#
loop_
_entity_poly.entity_id
_entity_poly.type
_entity_poly.pdbx_seq_one_letter_code
_entity_poly.pdbx_strand_id
1 'polypeptide(L)'
;MNWFGKKKTQPSTVSATSASKPSDPQLTIVKLRESIANQEKREEHIEKKIETMVKEAKGKMAKGDKKGALFIMKRKKLYEQELEKITNVKFTLETQVINLESAQQNAQTFQALKQGNTAMAGIRNEIGIDAVDDVMDEIKEEMELAQEINQAIAQPIDPLMTDEDELLEELNMLETADLEEKLLNPPTASVNLPTVPDSKLPALAKKEEDDLKALEAELAGL
;
A
#
# COMPACT_ATOMS: atom_id res chain seq x y z
N MET A 1 43.81 -23.96 62.34
CA MET A 1 42.57 -24.02 61.53
C MET A 1 41.65 -22.87 61.92
N ASN A 2 41.45 -21.90 61.02
CA ASN A 2 40.16 -21.25 60.77
C ASN A 2 40.28 -20.46 59.46
N TRP A 3 40.14 -21.24 58.41
CA TRP A 3 39.92 -20.88 57.02
C TRP A 3 38.43 -20.54 56.89
N PHE A 4 38.08 -19.32 56.48
CA PHE A 4 36.87 -18.95 55.70
C PHE A 4 36.54 -17.45 55.88
N GLY A 5 37.10 -16.63 54.98
CA GLY A 5 36.57 -15.30 54.71
C GLY A 5 35.26 -15.40 53.90
N LYS A 6 34.12 -15.10 54.52
CA LYS A 6 32.87 -14.86 53.80
C LYS A 6 32.87 -13.42 53.30
N LYS A 7 33.10 -13.22 52.00
CA LYS A 7 32.76 -11.97 51.30
C LYS A 7 31.25 -11.77 51.44
N LYS A 8 30.86 -10.70 52.12
CA LYS A 8 29.49 -10.19 52.17
C LYS A 8 29.16 -9.67 50.77
N THR A 9 28.48 -10.46 49.94
CA THR A 9 27.90 -10.00 48.69
C THR A 9 26.85 -8.95 49.03
N GLN A 10 27.14 -7.68 48.72
CA GLN A 10 26.10 -6.66 48.67
C GLN A 10 25.02 -7.11 47.68
N PRO A 11 23.72 -6.96 48.00
CA PRO A 11 22.72 -7.02 46.97
C PRO A 11 23.00 -5.86 46.02
N SER A 12 23.45 -6.18 44.81
CA SER A 12 23.54 -5.23 43.71
C SER A 12 22.16 -4.60 43.56
N THR A 13 22.07 -3.32 43.88
CA THR A 13 20.98 -2.44 43.48
C THR A 13 20.99 -2.43 41.96
N VAL A 14 20.28 -3.39 41.35
CA VAL A 14 19.82 -3.27 39.98
C VAL A 14 18.96 -2.01 39.99
N SER A 15 19.55 -0.92 39.49
CA SER A 15 18.84 0.32 39.24
C SER A 15 17.60 -0.07 38.47
N ALA A 16 16.44 0.12 39.10
CA ALA A 16 15.16 0.06 38.42
C ALA A 16 15.27 1.09 37.31
N THR A 17 15.52 0.60 36.08
CA THR A 17 15.46 1.40 34.86
C THR A 17 14.13 2.11 34.92
N SER A 18 14.20 3.44 35.04
CA SER A 18 13.06 4.34 35.08
C SER A 18 12.02 3.86 34.08
N ALA A 19 10.85 3.43 34.57
CA ALA A 19 9.69 3.22 33.73
C ALA A 19 9.43 4.55 33.03
N SER A 20 9.90 4.66 31.79
CA SER A 20 9.63 5.81 30.94
C SER A 20 8.12 5.94 30.86
N LYS A 21 7.60 7.14 31.18
CA LYS A 21 6.19 7.49 30.93
C LYS A 21 5.76 6.91 29.57
N PRO A 22 4.58 6.27 29.47
CA PRO A 22 4.09 5.82 28.17
C PRO A 22 4.15 7.02 27.21
N SER A 23 4.83 6.84 26.08
CA SER A 23 4.97 7.90 25.09
C SER A 23 3.59 8.27 24.57
N ASP A 24 3.37 9.55 24.35
CA ASP A 24 2.14 10.05 23.73
C ASP A 24 1.91 9.29 22.40
N PRO A 25 0.78 8.58 22.25
CA PRO A 25 0.45 7.83 21.04
C PRO A 25 0.52 8.72 19.79
N GLN A 26 0.08 9.97 19.87
CA GLN A 26 0.08 10.90 18.74
C GLN A 26 1.51 11.27 18.33
N LEU A 27 2.36 11.61 19.30
CA LEU A 27 3.78 11.86 19.07
C LEU A 27 4.48 10.63 18.46
N THR A 28 4.09 9.43 18.92
CA THR A 28 4.64 8.17 18.42
C THR A 28 4.26 7.93 16.96
N ILE A 29 2.99 8.14 16.61
CA ILE A 29 2.48 8.06 15.23
C ILE A 29 3.24 9.05 14.31
N VAL A 30 3.45 10.29 14.75
CA VAL A 30 4.22 11.29 13.98
C VAL A 30 5.64 10.80 13.70
N LYS A 31 6.34 10.26 14.70
CA LYS A 31 7.70 9.71 14.53
C LYS A 31 7.75 8.49 13.60
N LEU A 32 6.74 7.64 13.65
CA LEU A 32 6.62 6.50 12.73
C LEU A 32 6.43 6.97 11.29
N ARG A 33 5.54 7.94 11.06
CA ARG A 33 5.35 8.56 9.73
C ARG A 33 6.61 9.25 9.21
N GLU A 34 7.33 9.96 10.08
CA GLU A 34 8.62 10.56 9.72
C GLU A 34 9.67 9.49 9.37
N SER A 35 9.65 8.36 10.06
CA SER A 35 10.50 7.21 9.74
C SER A 35 10.15 6.58 8.40
N ILE A 36 8.86 6.45 8.07
CA ILE A 36 8.39 5.99 6.75
C ILE A 36 8.91 6.93 5.65
N ALA A 37 8.72 8.24 5.80
CA ALA A 37 9.22 9.23 4.84
C ALA A 37 10.75 9.17 4.66
N ASN A 38 11.49 8.84 5.71
CA ASN A 38 12.93 8.64 5.61
C ASN A 38 13.29 7.34 4.86
N GLN A 39 12.50 6.27 5.03
CA GLN A 39 12.67 5.05 4.24
C GLN A 39 12.35 5.27 2.77
N GLU A 40 11.33 6.06 2.43
CA GLU A 40 10.98 6.43 1.04
C GLU A 40 12.11 7.19 0.35
N LYS A 41 12.71 8.19 1.02
CA LYS A 41 13.89 8.89 0.49
C LYS A 41 15.06 7.94 0.25
N ARG A 42 15.22 6.94 1.12
CA ARG A 42 16.26 5.92 1.00
C ARG A 42 15.97 4.99 -0.17
N GLU A 43 14.72 4.56 -0.33
CA GLU A 43 14.22 3.77 -1.46
C GLU A 43 14.58 4.44 -2.79
N GLU A 44 14.17 5.69 -2.98
CA GLU A 44 14.46 6.48 -4.19
C GLU A 44 15.97 6.57 -4.48
N HIS A 45 16.79 6.75 -3.44
CA HIS A 45 18.25 6.78 -3.59
C HIS A 45 18.83 5.44 -4.05
N ILE A 46 18.29 4.33 -3.55
CA ILE A 46 18.73 2.98 -3.89
C ILE A 46 18.30 2.62 -5.32
N GLU A 47 17.08 2.99 -5.73
CA GLU A 47 16.59 2.83 -7.10
C GLU A 47 17.47 3.57 -8.11
N LYS A 48 17.79 4.85 -7.86
CA LYS A 48 18.72 5.62 -8.70
C LYS A 48 20.11 4.97 -8.82
N LYS A 49 20.60 4.36 -7.74
CA LYS A 49 21.85 3.59 -7.76
C LYS A 49 21.73 2.35 -8.63
N ILE A 50 20.62 1.61 -8.54
CA ILE A 50 20.34 0.44 -9.38
C ILE A 50 20.34 0.84 -10.86
N GLU A 51 19.62 1.90 -11.22
CA GLU A 51 19.59 2.41 -12.60
C GLU A 51 20.97 2.78 -13.13
N THR A 52 21.77 3.47 -12.30
CA THR A 52 23.14 3.85 -12.64
C THR A 52 24.00 2.61 -12.89
N MET A 53 23.90 1.58 -12.04
CA MET A 53 24.61 0.32 -12.22
C MET A 53 24.21 -0.42 -13.49
N VAL A 54 22.93 -0.37 -13.88
CA VAL A 54 22.48 -0.94 -15.17
C VAL A 54 23.17 -0.23 -16.34
N LYS A 55 23.23 1.11 -16.31
CA LYS A 55 23.90 1.90 -17.36
C LYS A 55 25.40 1.58 -17.40
N GLU A 56 26.07 1.51 -16.25
CA GLU A 56 27.50 1.16 -16.16
C GLU A 56 27.79 -0.26 -16.65
N ALA A 57 26.97 -1.24 -16.27
CA ALA A 57 27.12 -2.63 -16.71
C ALA A 57 26.97 -2.77 -18.23
N LYS A 58 25.98 -2.08 -18.83
CA LYS A 58 25.82 -2.00 -20.29
C LYS A 58 27.04 -1.36 -20.96
N GLY A 59 27.57 -0.28 -20.38
CA GLY A 59 28.79 0.37 -20.86
C GLY A 59 30.02 -0.53 -20.81
N LYS A 60 30.16 -1.37 -19.78
CA LYS A 60 31.23 -2.39 -19.69
C LYS A 60 31.07 -3.50 -20.72
N MET A 61 29.84 -4.00 -20.92
CA MET A 61 29.54 -4.99 -21.96
C MET A 61 29.86 -4.49 -23.37
N ALA A 62 29.50 -3.25 -23.69
CA ALA A 62 29.79 -2.64 -24.99
C ALA A 62 31.31 -2.54 -25.29
N LYS A 63 32.14 -2.48 -24.25
CA LYS A 63 33.61 -2.46 -24.34
C LYS A 63 34.24 -3.85 -24.31
N GLY A 64 33.45 -4.93 -24.31
CA GLY A 64 33.93 -6.32 -24.19
C GLY A 64 34.39 -6.73 -22.78
N ASP A 65 34.25 -5.85 -21.77
CA ASP A 65 34.65 -6.13 -20.38
C ASP A 65 33.56 -6.91 -19.63
N LYS A 66 33.44 -8.20 -19.97
CA LYS A 66 32.45 -9.11 -19.38
C LYS A 66 32.64 -9.31 -17.87
N LYS A 67 33.89 -9.33 -17.39
CA LYS A 67 34.20 -9.50 -15.95
C LYS A 67 33.79 -8.26 -15.16
N GLY A 68 34.07 -7.06 -15.67
CA GLY A 68 33.65 -5.79 -15.07
C GLY A 68 32.13 -5.63 -15.04
N ALA A 69 31.45 -5.99 -16.13
CA ALA A 69 29.97 -5.98 -16.18
C ALA A 69 29.37 -6.93 -15.13
N LEU A 70 29.89 -8.16 -15.01
CA LEU A 70 29.41 -9.13 -14.02
C LEU A 70 29.61 -8.63 -12.58
N PHE A 71 30.73 -7.96 -12.29
CA PHE A 71 30.97 -7.36 -10.98
C PHE A 71 29.94 -6.27 -10.64
N ILE A 72 29.62 -5.39 -11.59
CA ILE A 72 28.59 -4.35 -11.41
C ILE A 72 27.21 -4.99 -11.19
N MET A 73 26.87 -6.03 -11.95
CA MET A 73 25.61 -6.76 -11.79
C MET A 73 25.49 -7.43 -10.41
N LYS A 74 26.60 -7.94 -9.85
CA LYS A 74 26.62 -8.45 -8.47
C LYS A 74 26.35 -7.34 -7.44
N ARG A 75 26.92 -6.15 -7.63
CA ARG A 75 26.62 -4.99 -6.77
C ARG A 75 25.16 -4.56 -6.90
N LYS A 76 24.60 -4.54 -8.12
CA LYS A 76 23.18 -4.27 -8.35
C LYS A 76 22.29 -5.19 -7.52
N LYS A 77 22.55 -6.50 -7.52
CA LYS A 77 21.77 -7.47 -6.73
C LYS A 77 21.78 -7.19 -5.23
N LEU A 78 22.88 -6.67 -4.68
CA LEU A 78 22.93 -6.28 -3.26
C LEU A 78 22.02 -5.08 -2.97
N TYR A 79 21.90 -4.14 -3.91
CA TYR A 79 20.99 -3.01 -3.79
C TYR A 79 19.53 -3.43 -3.97
N GLU A 80 19.22 -4.38 -4.85
CA GLU A 80 17.88 -4.96 -4.98
C GLU A 80 17.43 -5.65 -3.68
N GLN A 81 18.32 -6.42 -3.04
CA GLN A 81 18.06 -7.01 -1.72
C GLN A 81 17.84 -5.97 -0.62
N GLU A 82 18.54 -4.82 -0.70
CA GLU A 82 18.32 -3.73 0.24
C GLU A 82 16.98 -3.04 0.01
N LEU A 83 16.55 -2.91 -1.25
CA LEU A 83 15.25 -2.36 -1.62
C LEU A 83 14.12 -3.21 -1.03
N GLU A 84 14.19 -4.53 -1.19
CA GLU A 84 13.22 -5.47 -0.61
C GLU A 84 13.10 -5.32 0.91
N LYS A 85 14.23 -5.16 1.61
CA LYS A 85 14.22 -4.89 3.06
C LYS A 85 13.55 -3.57 3.40
N ILE A 86 13.81 -2.51 2.62
CA ILE A 86 13.19 -1.20 2.84
C ILE A 86 11.66 -1.33 2.69
N THR A 87 11.18 -2.03 1.66
CA THR A 87 9.75 -2.30 1.47
C THR A 87 9.13 -3.01 2.67
N ASN A 88 9.77 -4.07 3.16
CA ASN A 88 9.30 -4.80 4.34
C ASN A 88 9.27 -3.94 5.61
N VAL A 89 10.26 -3.07 5.79
CA VAL A 89 10.32 -2.13 6.92
C VAL A 89 9.20 -1.09 6.82
N LYS A 90 8.94 -0.52 5.64
CA LYS A 90 7.84 0.43 5.42
C LYS A 90 6.50 -0.20 5.79
N PHE A 91 6.20 -1.38 5.26
CA PHE A 91 4.97 -2.12 5.58
C PHE A 91 4.79 -2.36 7.09
N THR A 92 5.87 -2.73 7.77
CA THR A 92 5.85 -2.92 9.23
C THR A 92 5.54 -1.62 9.97
N LEU A 93 6.14 -0.50 9.56
CA LEU A 93 5.89 0.81 10.16
C LEU A 93 4.45 1.29 9.92
N GLU A 94 3.93 1.10 8.72
CA GLU A 94 2.54 1.44 8.35
C GLU A 94 1.53 0.63 9.19
N THR A 95 1.75 -0.67 9.30
CA THR A 95 0.96 -1.55 10.18
C THR A 95 0.98 -1.06 11.63
N GLN A 96 2.15 -0.61 12.12
CA GLN A 96 2.28 -0.09 13.47
C GLN A 96 1.51 1.23 13.69
N VAL A 97 1.46 2.10 12.67
CA VAL A 97 0.66 3.33 12.70
C VAL A 97 -0.82 2.99 12.82
N ILE A 98 -1.33 2.10 11.96
CA ILE A 98 -2.73 1.66 11.97
C ILE A 98 -3.10 1.06 13.33
N ASN A 99 -2.24 0.18 13.87
CA ASN A 99 -2.46 -0.45 15.17
C ASN A 99 -2.51 0.57 16.32
N LEU A 100 -1.67 1.60 16.29
CA LEU A 100 -1.69 2.66 17.30
C LEU A 100 -2.94 3.53 17.20
N GLU A 101 -3.37 3.86 15.99
CA GLU A 101 -4.61 4.62 15.75
C GLU A 101 -5.84 3.84 16.25
N SER A 102 -5.92 2.54 15.93
CA SER A 102 -6.96 1.64 16.44
C SER A 102 -6.92 1.53 17.97
N ALA A 103 -5.74 1.37 18.57
CA ALA A 103 -5.60 1.34 20.03
C ALA A 103 -6.05 2.65 20.69
N GLN A 104 -5.78 3.80 20.06
CA GLN A 104 -6.24 5.10 20.55
C GLN A 104 -7.76 5.21 20.48
N GLN A 105 -8.39 4.79 19.38
CA GLN A 105 -9.85 4.76 19.24
C GLN A 105 -10.49 3.86 20.29
N ASN A 106 -9.94 2.66 20.49
CA ASN A 106 -10.43 1.71 21.52
C ASN A 106 -10.30 2.29 22.93
N ALA A 107 -9.21 3.00 23.22
CA ALA A 107 -9.03 3.68 24.50
C ALA A 107 -10.10 4.78 24.72
N GLN A 108 -10.45 5.55 23.68
CA GLN A 108 -11.52 6.55 23.75
C GLN A 108 -12.89 5.92 23.98
N THR A 109 -13.22 4.85 23.25
CA THR A 109 -14.46 4.08 23.45
C THR A 109 -14.55 3.57 24.89
N PHE A 110 -13.47 3.01 25.42
CA PHE A 110 -13.42 2.54 26.79
C PHE A 110 -13.61 3.67 27.82
N GLN A 111 -13.02 4.85 27.57
CA GLN A 111 -13.24 6.03 28.43
C GLN A 111 -14.70 6.49 28.41
N ALA A 112 -15.35 6.50 27.24
CA ALA A 112 -16.76 6.84 27.12
C ALA A 112 -17.65 5.83 27.88
N LEU A 113 -17.40 4.52 27.73
CA LEU A 113 -18.09 3.47 28.48
C LEU A 113 -17.92 3.65 30.00
N LYS A 114 -16.71 3.98 30.46
CA LYS A 114 -16.44 4.24 31.88
C LYS A 114 -17.21 5.46 32.40
N GLN A 115 -17.28 6.54 31.62
CA GLN A 115 -18.05 7.74 31.99
C GLN A 115 -19.55 7.43 32.06
N GLY A 116 -20.09 6.70 31.06
CA GLY A 116 -21.47 6.24 31.06
C GLY A 116 -21.81 5.39 32.28
N ASN A 117 -20.95 4.42 32.62
CA ASN A 117 -21.15 3.59 33.81
C ASN A 117 -21.10 4.41 35.11
N THR A 118 -20.22 5.41 35.19
CA THR A 118 -20.14 6.30 36.36
C THR A 118 -21.40 7.16 36.49
N ALA A 119 -21.91 7.71 35.38
CA ALA A 119 -23.16 8.47 35.37
C ALA A 119 -24.36 7.61 35.78
N MET A 120 -24.45 6.39 35.24
CA MET A 120 -25.47 5.41 35.63
C MET A 120 -25.39 5.11 37.13
N ALA A 121 -24.19 4.85 37.68
CA ALA A 121 -24.02 4.63 39.12
C ALA A 121 -24.48 5.85 39.95
N GLY A 122 -24.23 7.08 39.49
CA GLY A 122 -24.74 8.30 40.11
C GLY A 122 -26.26 8.35 40.16
N ILE A 123 -26.92 8.11 39.02
CA ILE A 123 -28.38 8.04 38.91
C ILE A 123 -28.95 6.99 39.87
N ARG A 124 -28.34 5.80 39.91
CA ARG A 124 -28.76 4.72 40.82
C ARG A 124 -28.74 5.15 42.30
N ASN A 125 -27.71 5.90 42.70
CA ASN A 125 -27.59 6.39 44.07
C ASN A 125 -28.62 7.48 44.41
N GLU A 126 -29.09 8.26 43.43
CA GLU A 126 -30.10 9.31 43.63
C GLU A 126 -31.54 8.76 43.67
N ILE A 127 -31.86 7.74 42.87
CA ILE A 127 -33.22 7.17 42.77
C ILE A 127 -33.52 6.17 43.91
N GLY A 128 -32.48 5.55 44.50
CA GLY A 128 -32.60 4.52 45.54
C GLY A 128 -32.54 3.11 44.95
N ILE A 129 -31.74 2.24 45.57
CA ILE A 129 -31.36 0.91 45.05
C ILE A 129 -32.55 0.02 44.67
N ASP A 130 -33.65 0.04 45.45
CA ASP A 130 -34.79 -0.84 45.21
C ASP A 130 -35.59 -0.45 43.97
N ALA A 131 -35.79 0.86 43.71
CA ALA A 131 -36.46 1.35 42.50
C ALA A 131 -35.56 1.25 41.24
N VAL A 132 -34.26 1.06 41.46
CA VAL A 132 -33.27 0.92 40.39
C VAL A 132 -33.24 -0.50 39.85
N ASP A 133 -33.35 -1.52 40.69
CA ASP A 133 -33.33 -2.91 40.21
C ASP A 133 -34.55 -3.19 39.31
N ASP A 134 -35.75 -2.71 39.69
CA ASP A 134 -36.97 -2.81 38.86
C ASP A 134 -36.78 -2.09 37.50
N VAL A 135 -36.26 -0.86 37.51
CA VAL A 135 -36.04 -0.08 36.27
C VAL A 135 -34.89 -0.66 35.43
N MET A 136 -33.86 -1.25 36.03
CA MET A 136 -32.75 -1.87 35.28
C MET A 136 -33.17 -3.20 34.66
N ASP A 137 -34.10 -3.93 35.27
CA ASP A 137 -34.73 -5.11 34.66
C ASP A 137 -35.61 -4.70 33.47
N GLU A 138 -36.42 -3.63 33.60
CA GLU A 138 -37.19 -3.06 32.47
C GLU A 138 -36.27 -2.55 31.33
N ILE A 139 -35.17 -1.86 31.65
CA ILE A 139 -34.18 -1.41 30.66
C ILE A 139 -33.48 -2.60 30.00
N LYS A 140 -33.20 -3.68 30.73
CA LYS A 140 -32.62 -4.90 30.16
C LYS A 140 -33.58 -5.55 29.17
N GLU A 141 -34.86 -5.67 29.52
CA GLU A 141 -35.89 -6.17 28.61
C GLU A 141 -35.99 -5.29 27.35
N GLU A 142 -35.98 -3.96 27.48
CA GLU A 142 -35.98 -3.07 26.32
C GLU A 142 -34.68 -3.14 25.50
N MET A 143 -33.52 -3.28 26.13
CA MET A 143 -32.24 -3.41 25.42
C MET A 143 -32.14 -4.76 24.71
N GLU A 144 -32.63 -5.84 25.31
CA GLU A 144 -32.73 -7.16 24.67
C GLU A 144 -33.71 -7.11 23.49
N LEU A 145 -34.87 -6.44 23.64
CA LEU A 145 -35.81 -6.20 22.55
C LEU A 145 -35.17 -5.37 21.42
N ALA A 146 -34.45 -4.30 21.75
CA ALA A 146 -33.75 -3.46 20.78
C ALA A 146 -32.59 -4.21 20.10
N GLN A 147 -31.91 -5.11 20.81
CA GLN A 147 -30.92 -6.02 20.24
C GLN A 147 -31.57 -7.06 19.35
N GLU A 148 -32.71 -7.64 19.71
CA GLU A 148 -33.47 -8.60 18.90
C GLU A 148 -33.98 -7.94 17.62
N ILE A 149 -34.45 -6.69 17.69
CA ILE A 149 -34.81 -5.86 16.53
C ILE A 149 -33.58 -5.59 15.66
N ASN A 150 -32.46 -5.18 16.26
CA ASN A 150 -31.23 -4.96 15.51
C ASN A 150 -30.67 -6.25 14.92
N GLN A 151 -30.81 -7.41 15.56
CA GLN A 151 -30.41 -8.70 15.02
C GLN A 151 -31.35 -9.17 13.91
N ALA A 152 -32.64 -8.85 14.00
CA ALA A 152 -33.61 -9.10 12.95
C ALA A 152 -33.39 -8.20 11.72
N ILE A 153 -32.87 -6.98 11.92
CA ILE A 153 -32.53 -6.01 10.85
C ILE A 153 -31.12 -6.24 10.29
N ALA A 154 -30.16 -6.55 11.17
CA ALA A 154 -28.77 -6.85 10.84
C ALA A 154 -28.55 -8.33 10.57
N GLN A 155 -29.62 -9.14 10.48
CA GLN A 155 -29.62 -10.42 9.77
C GLN A 155 -29.02 -10.12 8.40
N PRO A 156 -27.76 -10.50 8.18
CA PRO A 156 -27.08 -10.16 6.96
C PRO A 156 -27.74 -10.95 5.84
N ILE A 157 -27.93 -10.30 4.68
CA ILE A 157 -28.15 -11.02 3.41
C ILE A 157 -26.78 -11.61 2.98
N ASP A 158 -26.17 -12.39 3.88
CA ASP A 158 -24.81 -12.95 3.85
C ASP A 158 -23.67 -11.99 4.29
N PRO A 159 -22.97 -12.24 5.42
CA PRO A 159 -21.84 -11.46 5.89
C PRO A 159 -20.49 -12.20 5.73
N LEU A 160 -20.42 -13.32 5.01
CA LEU A 160 -19.27 -14.25 5.12
C LEU A 160 -18.46 -14.48 3.84
N MET A 161 -18.63 -13.69 2.79
CA MET A 161 -17.92 -13.92 1.51
C MET A 161 -17.37 -12.62 0.96
N THR A 162 -16.34 -12.05 1.57
CA THR A 162 -15.38 -11.26 0.78
C THR A 162 -14.11 -12.08 0.69
N ASP A 163 -14.01 -12.84 -0.39
CA ASP A 163 -12.89 -13.69 -0.74
C ASP A 163 -11.68 -12.82 -1.12
N GLU A 164 -10.46 -13.33 -0.96
CA GLU A 164 -9.24 -12.64 -1.38
C GLU A 164 -9.26 -12.31 -2.89
N ASP A 165 -9.97 -13.14 -3.66
CA ASP A 165 -10.23 -12.94 -5.09
C ASP A 165 -11.13 -11.73 -5.37
N GLU A 166 -12.10 -11.43 -4.50
CA GLU A 166 -12.99 -10.26 -4.65
C GLU A 166 -12.23 -8.95 -4.37
N LEU A 167 -11.32 -8.96 -3.39
CA LEU A 167 -10.44 -7.82 -3.11
C LEU A 167 -9.41 -7.59 -4.22
N LEU A 168 -8.91 -8.66 -4.85
CA LEU A 168 -8.04 -8.58 -6.03
C LEU A 168 -8.79 -8.04 -7.25
N GLU A 169 -10.06 -8.39 -7.41
CA GLU A 169 -10.91 -7.86 -8.48
C GLU A 169 -11.19 -6.37 -8.26
N GLU A 170 -11.52 -5.94 -7.03
CA GLU A 170 -11.69 -4.53 -6.69
C GLU A 170 -10.42 -3.72 -6.96
N LEU A 171 -9.25 -4.26 -6.59
CA LEU A 171 -7.95 -3.62 -6.86
C LEU A 171 -7.68 -3.44 -8.37
N ASN A 172 -8.00 -4.46 -9.18
CA ASN A 172 -7.87 -4.38 -10.65
C ASN A 172 -8.83 -3.36 -11.28
N MET A 173 -10.05 -3.23 -10.75
CA MET A 173 -11.00 -2.21 -11.21
C MET A 173 -10.51 -0.79 -10.92
N LEU A 174 -9.88 -0.56 -9.77
CA LEU A 174 -9.30 0.75 -9.44
C LEU A 174 -8.12 1.11 -10.36
N GLU A 175 -7.24 0.15 -10.68
CA GLU A 175 -6.11 0.38 -11.59
C GLU A 175 -6.58 0.71 -13.02
N THR A 176 -7.62 0.02 -13.49
CA THR A 176 -8.20 0.27 -14.83
C THR A 176 -8.92 1.61 -14.91
N ALA A 177 -9.63 2.03 -13.86
CA ALA A 177 -10.26 3.35 -13.80
C ALA A 177 -9.22 4.49 -13.87
N ASP A 178 -8.10 4.38 -13.15
CA ASP A 178 -6.99 5.34 -13.19
C ASP A 178 -6.31 5.41 -14.58
N LEU A 179 -6.20 4.27 -15.27
CA LEU A 179 -5.66 4.21 -16.63
C LEU A 179 -6.64 4.82 -17.64
N GLU A 180 -7.93 4.54 -17.51
CA GLU A 180 -8.97 5.11 -18.37
C GLU A 180 -9.06 6.63 -18.18
N GLU A 181 -8.97 7.15 -16.95
CA GLU A 181 -8.90 8.59 -16.69
C GLU A 181 -7.66 9.23 -17.34
N LYS A 182 -6.50 8.56 -17.29
CA LYS A 182 -5.27 9.01 -17.97
C LYS A 182 -5.37 8.94 -19.49
N LEU A 183 -6.13 7.99 -20.05
CA LEU A 183 -6.37 7.88 -21.49
C LEU A 183 -7.42 8.89 -21.99
N LEU A 184 -8.45 9.21 -21.18
CA LEU A 184 -9.43 10.25 -21.48
C LEU A 184 -8.83 11.65 -21.38
N ASN A 185 -7.74 11.82 -20.62
CA ASN A 185 -6.93 13.03 -20.53
C ASN A 185 -5.56 12.85 -21.22
N PRO A 186 -5.49 12.63 -22.55
CA PRO A 186 -4.21 12.62 -23.22
C PRO A 186 -3.57 14.01 -23.04
N PRO A 187 -2.25 14.09 -22.78
CA PRO A 187 -1.57 15.38 -22.85
C PRO A 187 -1.88 15.99 -24.20
N THR A 188 -2.30 17.25 -24.22
CA THR A 188 -2.54 18.05 -25.43
C THR A 188 -1.20 18.32 -26.12
N ALA A 189 -0.52 17.27 -26.57
CA ALA A 189 0.57 17.36 -27.50
C ALA A 189 -0.08 17.48 -28.87
N SER A 190 -0.01 18.68 -29.46
CA SER A 190 -0.32 18.91 -30.86
C SER A 190 0.43 17.91 -31.73
N VAL A 191 -0.26 16.87 -32.20
CA VAL A 191 0.30 15.94 -33.17
C VAL A 191 0.38 16.70 -34.50
N ASN A 192 1.57 17.22 -34.83
CA ASN A 192 1.87 17.69 -36.18
C ASN A 192 1.93 16.49 -37.11
N LEU A 193 0.76 16.10 -37.64
CA LEU A 193 0.65 15.13 -38.71
C LEU A 193 1.36 15.67 -39.96
N PRO A 194 2.22 14.87 -40.62
CA PRO A 194 2.82 15.27 -41.89
C PRO A 194 1.73 15.51 -42.93
N THR A 195 1.81 16.63 -43.64
CA THR A 195 0.93 16.92 -44.79
C THR A 195 1.09 15.83 -45.85
N VAL A 196 -0.04 15.27 -46.29
CA VAL A 196 -0.08 14.25 -47.34
C VAL A 196 0.52 14.83 -48.63
N PRO A 197 1.37 14.10 -49.39
CA PRO A 197 1.94 14.63 -50.62
C PRO A 197 0.87 14.85 -51.71
N ASP A 198 0.69 16.09 -52.15
CA ASP A 198 -0.17 16.50 -53.28
C ASP A 198 0.46 16.19 -54.67
N SER A 199 1.32 15.19 -54.77
CA SER A 199 1.88 14.79 -56.06
C SER A 199 0.88 13.95 -56.83
N LYS A 200 0.35 14.48 -57.95
CA LYS A 200 -0.46 13.73 -58.92
C LYS A 200 0.19 12.37 -59.20
N LEU A 201 -0.58 11.30 -58.98
CA LEU A 201 -0.19 9.93 -59.33
C LEU A 201 0.21 9.87 -60.81
N PRO A 202 1.31 9.16 -61.14
CA PRO A 202 1.73 8.98 -62.52
C PRO A 202 0.64 8.23 -63.29
N ALA A 203 0.30 8.72 -64.48
CA ALA A 203 -0.75 8.15 -65.33
C ALA A 203 -0.40 6.71 -65.73
N LEU A 204 -1.10 5.74 -65.15
CA LEU A 204 -1.02 4.31 -65.51
C LEU A 204 -1.58 4.01 -66.91
N ALA A 205 -2.26 4.97 -67.56
CA ALA A 205 -2.98 4.75 -68.81
C ALA A 205 -2.10 4.48 -70.05
N LYS A 206 -0.80 4.75 -70.01
CA LYS A 206 0.09 4.48 -71.16
C LYS A 206 0.68 3.07 -71.19
N LYS A 207 0.72 2.37 -70.05
CA LYS A 207 1.40 1.07 -69.97
C LYS A 207 0.50 -0.08 -70.45
N GLU A 208 -0.80 0.00 -70.17
CA GLU A 208 -1.75 -1.01 -70.62
C GLU A 208 -1.97 -0.99 -72.15
N GLU A 209 -1.91 0.19 -72.78
CA GLU A 209 -2.13 0.32 -74.23
C GLU A 209 -0.94 -0.21 -75.06
N ASP A 210 0.28 -0.09 -74.55
CA ASP A 210 1.48 -0.66 -75.16
C ASP A 210 1.56 -2.18 -74.94
N ASP A 211 1.15 -2.68 -73.77
CA ASP A 211 1.12 -4.12 -73.47
C ASP A 211 0.04 -4.86 -74.29
N LEU A 212 -1.12 -4.23 -74.54
CA LEU A 212 -2.18 -4.78 -75.42
C LEU A 212 -1.74 -4.85 -76.88
N LYS A 213 -1.04 -3.83 -77.40
CA LYS A 213 -0.51 -3.84 -78.78
C LYS A 213 0.58 -4.90 -78.97
N ALA A 214 1.38 -5.16 -77.93
CA ALA A 214 2.41 -6.20 -77.99
C ALA A 214 1.78 -7.61 -78.09
N LEU A 215 0.69 -7.87 -77.36
CA LEU A 215 -0.03 -9.14 -77.43
C LEU A 215 -0.76 -9.36 -78.77
N GLU A 216 -1.35 -8.32 -79.35
CA GLU A 216 -1.99 -8.42 -80.68
C GLU A 216 -0.98 -8.71 -81.80
N ALA A 217 0.23 -8.14 -81.72
CA ALA A 217 1.28 -8.37 -82.70
C ALA A 217 1.83 -9.82 -82.65
N GLU A 218 1.86 -10.44 -81.46
CA GLU A 218 2.30 -11.82 -81.28
C GLU A 218 1.27 -12.83 -81.80
N LEU A 219 -0.02 -12.55 -81.65
CA LEU A 219 -1.10 -13.39 -82.17
C LEU A 219 -1.28 -13.28 -83.70
N ALA A 220 -0.95 -12.13 -84.30
CA ALA A 220 -1.03 -11.92 -85.76
C ALA A 220 0.18 -12.49 -86.54
N GLY A 221 1.20 -13.00 -85.84
CA GLY A 221 2.41 -13.59 -86.41
C GLY A 221 2.44 -15.13 -86.46
N LEU A 222 1.32 -15.80 -86.19
CA LEU A 222 1.13 -17.27 -86.21
C LEU A 222 0.29 -17.74 -87.40
#